data_AF-A0A7W1Z0K4-F1
#
_entry.id   AF-A0A7W1Z0K4-F1
#
_cell.length_a   1.000
_cell.length_b   1.000
_cell.length_c   1.000
_cell.angle_alpha   90.00
_cell.angle_beta   90.00
_cell.angle_gamma   90.00
#
_symmetry.space_group_name_H-M   'P 1'
#
loop_
_entity.id
_entity.type
_entity.pdbx_description
1 polymer ?
#
loop_
_entity_poly.entity_id
_entity_poly.type
_entity_poly.pdbx_seq_one_letter_code
_entity_poly.pdbx_strand_id
1 'polypeptide(L)'
;MPARRVRHPAGRKSSGSRRVKIAPYVVPTTRRAPPPTSALMVPTKWVKFVVALFLLPLCAILSQTFFTAFARATVAERLWAGEEFWFFSLGAVLWLIAFFGLPRPLVVYVFGHELTHALWVWLMGGRVSNFKVGRDGGHILTDKNNFLISLAPYFFPLYSICAIALYGGLSLFYDMRPYGRWLYALVGMTWAFHLTFTCWMIPKNQSDLSDNGTFFSLVVIYLANLLLLGGMLIVASPNITFASFGSDVLQNLANFSHTVVGLVNRFSRGASG
;
A
#
# COMPACT_ATOMS: atom_id res chain seq x y z
N MET A 1 8.15 57.30 -43.28
CA MET A 1 7.88 57.04 -41.85
C MET A 1 7.69 55.53 -41.64
N PRO A 2 8.52 54.85 -40.86
CA PRO A 2 8.43 53.39 -40.70
C PRO A 2 7.41 52.98 -39.62
N ALA A 3 6.63 51.95 -39.93
CA ALA A 3 5.57 51.41 -39.09
C ALA A 3 6.12 50.73 -37.82
N ARG A 4 5.54 51.10 -36.68
CA ARG A 4 5.87 50.64 -35.33
C ARG A 4 5.34 49.22 -35.11
N ARG A 5 6.23 48.20 -35.07
CA ARG A 5 5.87 46.83 -34.63
C ARG A 5 5.60 46.82 -33.12
N VAL A 6 4.35 46.58 -32.75
CA VAL A 6 3.93 46.32 -31.36
C VAL A 6 4.38 44.90 -30.99
N ARG A 7 5.26 44.77 -30.00
CA ARG A 7 5.63 43.48 -29.38
C ARG A 7 4.55 43.08 -28.39
N HIS A 8 3.89 41.95 -28.60
CA HIS A 8 3.07 41.31 -27.57
C HIS A 8 3.97 40.68 -26.50
N PRO A 9 3.70 40.86 -25.20
CA PRO A 9 4.47 40.21 -24.15
C PRO A 9 4.16 38.71 -24.12
N ALA A 10 5.21 37.90 -24.00
CA ALA A 10 5.12 36.46 -23.82
C ALA A 10 4.38 36.15 -22.52
N GLY A 11 3.20 35.53 -22.65
CA GLY A 11 2.43 35.03 -21.52
C GLY A 11 3.23 34.00 -20.73
N ARG A 12 3.53 34.35 -19.48
CA ARG A 12 4.11 33.49 -18.46
C ARG A 12 3.15 32.32 -18.23
N LYS A 13 3.45 31.14 -18.78
CA LYS A 13 2.67 29.92 -18.52
C LYS A 13 2.78 29.60 -17.03
N SER A 14 1.66 29.70 -16.32
CA SER A 14 1.57 29.26 -14.94
C SER A 14 1.92 27.77 -14.89
N SER A 15 2.78 27.42 -13.93
CA SER A 15 3.11 26.04 -13.57
C SER A 15 1.87 25.39 -12.96
N GLY A 16 0.93 24.99 -13.80
CA GLY A 16 -0.18 24.14 -13.39
C GLY A 16 0.38 22.79 -12.96
N SER A 17 0.03 22.36 -11.74
CA SER A 17 0.27 21.01 -11.22
C SER A 17 -0.16 19.98 -12.27
N ARG A 18 0.81 19.46 -13.05
CA ARG A 18 0.58 18.49 -14.10
C ARG A 18 0.04 17.22 -13.43
N ARG A 19 -1.26 16.93 -13.65
CA ARG A 19 -1.89 15.67 -13.21
C ARG A 19 -1.12 14.52 -13.84
N VAL A 20 -0.32 13.82 -13.04
CA VAL A 20 0.25 12.53 -13.42
C VAL A 20 -0.91 11.54 -13.53
N LYS A 21 -1.31 11.22 -14.75
CA LYS A 21 -2.24 10.13 -15.05
C LYS A 21 -1.39 8.91 -15.37
N ILE A 22 -1.33 7.93 -14.48
CA ILE A 22 -0.81 6.62 -14.85
C ILE A 22 -1.81 6.04 -15.85
N ALA A 23 -1.31 5.69 -17.03
CA ALA A 23 -2.14 5.21 -18.12
C ALA A 23 -2.72 3.84 -17.76
N PRO A 24 -3.96 3.54 -18.21
CA PRO A 24 -4.67 2.35 -17.79
C PRO A 24 -3.86 1.08 -18.07
N TYR A 25 -3.94 0.14 -17.13
CA TYR A 25 -3.57 -1.26 -17.30
C TYR A 25 -4.51 -1.88 -18.34
N VAL A 26 -4.04 -2.09 -19.57
CA VAL A 26 -4.86 -2.63 -20.67
C VAL A 26 -4.44 -4.05 -20.99
N VAL A 27 -5.30 -5.01 -20.67
CA VAL A 27 -5.23 -6.37 -21.22
C VAL A 27 -5.79 -6.32 -22.65
N PRO A 28 -5.08 -6.84 -23.66
CA PRO A 28 -5.67 -7.05 -24.98
C PRO A 28 -6.80 -8.09 -24.85
N THR A 29 -8.05 -7.63 -24.82
CA THR A 29 -9.21 -8.51 -24.88
C THR A 29 -9.34 -9.04 -26.31
N THR A 30 -9.02 -10.31 -26.53
CA THR A 30 -9.51 -11.02 -27.71
C THR A 30 -11.03 -10.87 -27.71
N ARG A 31 -11.61 -10.19 -28.71
CA ARG A 31 -13.06 -10.00 -28.89
C ARG A 31 -13.76 -11.35 -28.82
N ARG A 32 -14.30 -11.69 -27.66
CA ARG A 32 -15.26 -12.79 -27.51
C ARG A 32 -16.64 -12.18 -27.68
N ALA A 33 -17.45 -12.77 -28.56
CA ALA A 33 -18.83 -12.34 -28.77
C ALA A 33 -19.55 -12.23 -27.42
N PRO A 34 -20.40 -11.21 -27.21
CA PRO A 34 -21.13 -11.06 -25.95
C PRO A 34 -22.00 -12.31 -25.74
N PRO A 35 -21.91 -12.97 -24.57
CA PRO A 35 -22.79 -14.09 -24.27
C PRO A 35 -24.25 -13.59 -24.20
N PRO A 36 -25.23 -14.45 -24.52
CA PRO A 36 -26.65 -14.08 -24.43
C PRO A 36 -26.95 -13.55 -23.03
N THR A 37 -27.70 -12.44 -22.97
CA THR A 37 -28.08 -11.74 -21.74
C THR A 37 -28.89 -12.64 -20.81
N SER A 38 -28.20 -13.34 -19.93
CA SER A 38 -28.79 -14.04 -18.80
C SER A 38 -29.22 -13.03 -17.75
N ALA A 39 -30.52 -12.99 -17.46
CA ALA A 39 -31.11 -12.20 -16.39
C ALA A 39 -30.44 -12.56 -15.05
N LEU A 40 -30.03 -11.53 -14.29
CA LEU A 40 -29.33 -11.59 -12.98
C LEU A 40 -27.79 -11.79 -13.02
N MET A 41 -27.06 -11.03 -13.83
CA MET A 41 -25.63 -10.83 -13.59
C MET A 41 -25.42 -9.74 -12.52
N VAL A 42 -25.01 -10.12 -11.30
CA VAL A 42 -24.58 -9.16 -10.26
C VAL A 42 -23.22 -8.57 -10.65
N PRO A 43 -23.05 -7.24 -10.73
CA PRO A 43 -21.75 -6.66 -11.05
C PRO A 43 -20.71 -7.00 -9.97
N THR A 44 -19.51 -7.41 -10.38
CA THR A 44 -18.43 -7.84 -9.46
C THR A 44 -18.06 -6.79 -8.41
N LYS A 45 -18.23 -5.50 -8.72
CA LYS A 45 -18.00 -4.39 -7.77
C LYS A 45 -18.95 -4.41 -6.58
N TRP A 46 -20.20 -4.85 -6.75
CA TRP A 46 -21.16 -4.99 -5.64
C TRP A 46 -20.75 -6.10 -4.69
N VAL A 47 -20.33 -7.25 -5.23
CA VAL A 47 -19.80 -8.35 -4.41
C VAL A 47 -18.58 -7.88 -3.61
N LYS A 48 -17.63 -7.20 -4.26
CA LYS A 48 -16.45 -6.62 -3.59
C LYS A 48 -16.81 -5.58 -2.53
N PHE A 49 -17.85 -4.78 -2.74
CA PHE A 49 -18.34 -3.83 -1.74
C PHE A 49 -18.84 -4.56 -0.48
N VAL A 50 -19.64 -5.62 -0.63
CA VAL A 50 -20.12 -6.42 0.50
C VAL A 50 -18.94 -7.08 1.23
N VAL A 51 -18.00 -7.68 0.48
CA VAL A 51 -16.76 -8.23 1.06
C VAL A 51 -16.01 -7.18 1.88
N ALA A 52 -15.86 -5.96 1.36
CA ALA A 52 -15.20 -4.87 2.06
C ALA A 52 -15.90 -4.51 3.38
N LEU A 53 -17.23 -4.55 3.42
CA LEU A 53 -18.01 -4.30 4.63
C LEU A 53 -17.70 -5.33 5.73
N PHE A 54 -17.59 -6.61 5.36
CA PHE A 54 -17.22 -7.69 6.29
C PHE A 54 -15.75 -7.66 6.70
N LEU A 55 -14.87 -7.03 5.91
CA LEU A 55 -13.47 -6.81 6.28
C LEU A 55 -13.29 -5.67 7.29
N LEU A 56 -14.23 -4.73 7.42
CA LEU A 56 -14.09 -3.59 8.35
C LEU A 56 -13.94 -4.00 9.82
N PRO A 57 -14.73 -4.95 10.37
CA PRO A 57 -14.50 -5.45 11.73
C PRO A 57 -13.09 -6.03 11.92
N LEU A 58 -12.59 -6.78 10.92
CA LEU A 58 -11.23 -7.31 10.97
C LEU A 58 -10.19 -6.19 10.98
N CYS A 59 -10.36 -5.16 10.15
CA CYS A 59 -9.52 -3.96 10.19
C CYS A 59 -9.53 -3.33 11.59
N ALA A 60 -10.71 -3.13 12.19
CA ALA A 60 -10.80 -2.53 13.53
C ALA A 60 -10.11 -3.36 14.61
N ILE A 61 -10.31 -4.69 14.60
CA ILE A 61 -9.68 -5.63 15.55
C ILE A 61 -8.17 -5.62 15.39
N LEU A 62 -7.65 -5.67 14.15
CA LEU A 62 -6.22 -5.61 13.90
C LEU A 62 -5.63 -4.26 14.31
N SER A 63 -6.36 -3.16 14.11
CA SER A 63 -5.88 -1.83 14.49
C SER A 63 -5.79 -1.70 16.00
N GLN A 64 -6.83 -2.13 16.72
CA GLN A 64 -6.81 -2.21 18.18
C GLN A 64 -5.62 -3.05 18.65
N THR A 65 -5.45 -4.24 18.10
CA THR A 65 -4.35 -5.15 18.47
C THR A 65 -3.00 -4.51 18.21
N PHE A 66 -2.81 -3.91 17.03
CA PHE A 66 -1.58 -3.23 16.66
C PHE A 66 -1.25 -2.08 17.61
N PHE A 67 -2.18 -1.17 17.88
CA PHE A 67 -1.93 -0.03 18.75
C PHE A 67 -1.70 -0.44 20.21
N THR A 68 -2.41 -1.45 20.72
CA THR A 68 -2.16 -1.98 22.06
C THR A 68 -0.78 -2.63 22.15
N ALA A 69 -0.40 -3.46 21.17
CA ALA A 69 0.92 -4.09 21.12
C ALA A 69 2.04 -3.04 20.97
N PHE A 70 1.84 -2.05 20.10
CA PHE A 70 2.78 -0.96 19.88
C PHE A 70 2.99 -0.11 21.14
N ALA A 71 1.90 0.23 21.85
CA ALA A 71 1.97 0.95 23.11
C ALA A 71 2.71 0.14 24.18
N ARG A 72 2.43 -1.17 24.29
CA ARG A 72 3.16 -2.07 25.19
C ARG A 72 4.65 -2.10 24.87
N ALA A 73 5.03 -2.31 23.61
CA ALA A 73 6.42 -2.32 23.19
C ALA A 73 7.13 -0.97 23.46
N THR A 74 6.44 0.14 23.20
CA THR A 74 7.03 1.48 23.39
C THR A 74 7.23 1.82 24.87
N VAL A 75 6.22 1.56 25.70
CA VAL A 75 6.21 1.97 27.12
C VAL A 75 6.93 0.95 28.00
N ALA A 76 6.52 -0.32 27.92
CA ALA A 76 7.03 -1.36 28.83
C ALA A 76 8.38 -1.92 28.36
N GLU A 77 8.56 -2.10 27.06
CA GLU A 77 9.74 -2.76 26.50
C GLU A 77 10.79 -1.77 25.98
N ARG A 78 10.52 -0.46 26.10
CA ARG A 78 11.40 0.63 25.68
C ARG A 78 11.90 0.44 24.24
N LEU A 79 10.99 0.14 23.30
CA LEU A 79 11.30 0.02 21.86
C LEU A 79 12.17 1.17 21.33
N TRP A 80 11.95 2.38 21.85
CA TRP A 80 12.71 3.59 21.54
C TRP A 80 14.16 3.59 22.03
N ALA A 81 14.57 2.66 22.89
CA ALA A 81 15.95 2.53 23.35
C ALA A 81 16.83 1.72 22.38
N GLY A 82 16.24 0.97 21.46
CA GLY A 82 16.97 0.20 20.43
C GLY A 82 17.57 1.10 19.35
N GLU A 83 18.77 0.76 18.88
CA GLU A 83 19.41 1.46 17.76
C GLU A 83 18.58 1.30 16.48
N GLU A 84 17.92 0.16 16.31
CA GLU A 84 17.08 -0.19 15.17
C GLU A 84 15.96 0.83 14.98
N PHE A 85 15.31 1.21 16.09
CA PHE A 85 14.24 2.22 16.08
C PHE A 85 14.76 3.59 15.62
N TRP A 86 15.91 4.02 16.13
CA TRP A 86 16.49 5.32 15.77
C TRP A 86 16.99 5.38 14.34
N PHE A 87 17.67 4.34 13.86
CA PHE A 87 18.13 4.30 12.48
C PHE A 87 16.96 4.22 11.49
N PHE A 88 15.95 3.38 11.77
CA PHE A 88 14.72 3.36 10.97
C PHE A 88 14.05 4.74 10.95
N SER A 89 13.89 5.37 12.12
CA SER A 89 13.28 6.70 12.25
C SER A 89 14.08 7.76 11.50
N LEU A 90 15.41 7.71 11.56
CA LEU A 90 16.30 8.59 10.81
C LEU A 90 16.04 8.47 9.30
N GLY A 91 16.02 7.25 8.77
CA GLY A 91 15.72 7.00 7.35
C GLY A 91 14.35 7.54 6.94
N ALA A 92 13.33 7.28 7.75
CA ALA A 92 11.97 7.76 7.51
C ALA A 92 11.89 9.29 7.53
N VAL A 93 12.49 9.94 8.52
CA VAL A 93 12.53 11.41 8.65
C VAL A 93 13.29 12.05 7.49
N LEU A 94 14.47 11.51 7.12
CA LEU A 94 15.23 11.99 5.96
C LEU A 94 14.42 11.90 4.67
N TRP A 95 13.67 10.81 4.48
CA TRP A 95 12.75 10.70 3.35
C TRP A 95 11.62 11.73 3.41
N LEU A 96 10.99 11.93 4.57
CA LEU A 96 9.90 12.91 4.71
C LEU A 96 10.40 14.32 4.38
N ILE A 97 11.59 14.69 4.86
CA ILE A 97 12.25 15.96 4.50
C ILE A 97 12.44 16.04 2.98
N ALA A 98 12.96 14.99 2.35
CA ALA A 98 13.13 14.96 0.89
C ALA A 98 11.79 15.04 0.13
N PHE A 99 10.75 14.34 0.58
CA PHE A 99 9.45 14.29 -0.08
C PHE A 99 8.74 15.65 -0.08
N PHE A 100 8.87 16.42 1.01
CA PHE A 100 8.26 17.74 1.14
C PHE A 100 9.17 18.88 0.68
N GLY A 101 10.50 18.71 0.76
CA GLY A 101 11.49 19.75 0.46
C GLY A 101 12.12 19.68 -0.93
N LEU A 102 12.10 18.51 -1.59
CA LEU A 102 12.73 18.31 -2.91
C LEU A 102 11.69 17.92 -3.98
N PRO A 103 12.03 18.08 -5.28
CA PRO A 103 11.22 17.53 -6.36
C PRO A 103 11.02 16.02 -6.21
N ARG A 104 9.75 15.57 -6.21
CA ARG A 104 9.41 14.16 -6.02
C ARG A 104 10.06 13.29 -7.10
N PRO A 105 10.71 12.17 -6.75
CA PRO A 105 11.37 11.28 -7.71
C PRO A 105 10.36 10.38 -8.44
N LEU A 106 9.52 10.98 -9.29
CA LEU A 106 8.38 10.31 -9.93
C LEU A 106 8.78 9.11 -10.78
N VAL A 107 9.91 9.17 -11.49
CA VAL A 107 10.37 8.05 -12.34
C VAL A 107 10.69 6.82 -11.49
N VAL A 108 11.33 7.02 -10.33
CA VAL A 108 11.64 5.93 -9.39
C VAL A 108 10.33 5.33 -8.89
N TYR A 109 9.38 6.17 -8.46
CA TYR A 109 8.07 5.69 -8.02
C TYR A 109 7.33 4.90 -9.11
N VAL A 110 7.21 5.45 -10.33
CA VAL A 110 6.52 4.78 -11.44
C VAL A 110 7.22 3.47 -11.80
N PHE A 111 8.56 3.44 -11.82
CA PHE A 111 9.31 2.21 -12.05
C PHE A 111 8.96 1.14 -11.03
N GLY A 112 9.01 1.47 -9.73
CA GLY A 112 8.66 0.55 -8.66
C GLY A 112 7.20 0.09 -8.73
N HIS A 113 6.29 0.98 -9.11
CA HIS A 113 4.87 0.68 -9.29
C HIS A 113 4.65 -0.37 -10.38
N GLU A 114 5.16 -0.14 -11.58
CA GLU A 114 5.00 -1.08 -12.70
C GLU A 114 5.78 -2.38 -12.46
N LEU A 115 6.96 -2.32 -11.85
CA LEU A 115 7.74 -3.52 -11.53
C LEU A 115 7.00 -4.39 -10.50
N THR A 116 6.32 -3.77 -9.55
CA THR A 116 5.50 -4.51 -8.58
C THR A 116 4.35 -5.23 -9.28
N HIS A 117 3.65 -4.57 -10.21
CA HIS A 117 2.64 -5.24 -11.03
C HIS A 117 3.22 -6.44 -11.77
N ALA A 118 4.38 -6.28 -12.42
CA ALA A 118 5.02 -7.33 -13.19
C ALA A 118 5.41 -8.54 -12.31
N LEU A 119 5.98 -8.29 -11.13
CA LEU A 119 6.34 -9.32 -10.16
C LEU A 119 5.10 -10.12 -9.73
N TRP A 120 3.99 -9.44 -9.41
CA TRP A 120 2.77 -10.11 -9.00
C TRP A 120 2.09 -10.88 -10.14
N VAL A 121 2.19 -10.40 -11.38
CA VAL A 121 1.79 -11.18 -12.57
C VAL A 121 2.57 -12.49 -12.63
N TRP A 122 3.90 -12.43 -12.51
CA TRP A 122 4.74 -13.63 -12.57
C TRP A 122 4.49 -14.59 -11.40
N LEU A 123 4.35 -14.09 -10.17
CA LEU A 123 4.01 -14.89 -8.99
C LEU A 123 2.66 -15.60 -9.14
N MET A 124 1.72 -14.97 -9.84
CA MET A 124 0.41 -15.56 -10.14
C MET A 124 0.44 -16.43 -11.40
N GLY A 125 1.60 -16.68 -12.00
CA GLY A 125 1.80 -17.50 -13.21
C GLY A 125 1.25 -16.87 -14.50
N GLY A 126 1.25 -15.54 -14.60
CA GLY A 126 0.95 -14.81 -15.83
C GLY A 126 2.21 -14.39 -16.59
N ARG A 127 2.03 -13.72 -17.73
CA ARG A 127 3.13 -13.23 -18.58
C ARG A 127 3.04 -11.73 -18.76
N VAL A 128 4.19 -11.07 -18.68
CA VAL A 128 4.34 -9.64 -19.01
C VAL A 128 4.97 -9.54 -20.38
N SER A 129 4.23 -8.95 -21.33
CA SER A 129 4.64 -8.83 -22.74
C SER A 129 5.27 -7.47 -23.06
N ASN A 130 4.93 -6.43 -22.29
CA ASN A 130 5.50 -5.10 -22.47
C ASN A 130 5.61 -4.40 -21.10
N PHE A 131 6.67 -3.64 -20.92
CA PHE A 131 6.96 -2.89 -19.72
C PHE A 131 7.44 -1.49 -20.11
N LYS A 132 6.68 -0.45 -19.77
CA LYS A 132 7.01 0.94 -20.08
C LYS A 132 6.96 1.80 -18.85
N VAL A 133 8.00 2.62 -18.67
CA VAL A 133 8.14 3.56 -17.56
C VAL A 133 8.59 4.91 -18.11
N GLY A 134 7.96 5.98 -17.64
CA GLY A 134 8.31 7.34 -18.02
C GLY A 134 7.96 8.35 -16.91
N ARG A 135 8.27 9.62 -17.18
CA ARG A 135 7.98 10.74 -16.26
C ARG A 135 6.49 11.04 -16.11
N ASP A 136 5.72 10.77 -17.16
CA ASP A 136 4.29 11.05 -17.21
C ASP A 136 3.43 9.86 -16.73
N GLY A 137 4.03 8.69 -16.54
CA GLY A 137 3.36 7.46 -16.11
C GLY A 137 4.08 6.20 -16.60
N GLY A 138 3.53 5.04 -16.28
CA GLY A 138 3.98 3.73 -16.73
C GLY A 138 2.80 2.85 -17.09
N HIS A 139 3.08 1.68 -17.66
CA HIS A 139 2.13 0.58 -17.77
C HIS A 139 2.86 -0.73 -18.08
N ILE A 140 2.21 -1.84 -17.74
CA ILE A 140 2.56 -3.16 -18.23
C ILE A 140 1.44 -3.75 -19.10
N LEU A 141 1.79 -4.57 -20.08
CA LEU A 141 0.84 -5.38 -20.85
C LEU A 141 0.98 -6.84 -20.43
N THR A 142 -0.13 -7.47 -20.06
CA THR A 142 -0.14 -8.81 -19.45
C THR A 142 -1.42 -9.57 -19.79
N ASP A 143 -1.34 -10.90 -19.70
CA ASP A 143 -2.44 -11.84 -19.95
C ASP A 143 -3.27 -12.17 -18.70
N LYS A 144 -2.86 -11.67 -17.53
CA LYS A 144 -3.49 -11.97 -16.23
C LYS A 144 -3.90 -10.70 -15.53
N ASN A 145 -5.07 -10.69 -14.90
CA ASN A 145 -5.56 -9.56 -14.09
C ASN A 145 -6.37 -10.05 -12.90
N ASN A 146 -6.08 -9.53 -11.71
CA ASN A 146 -6.89 -9.69 -10.51
C ASN A 146 -6.61 -8.53 -9.54
N PHE A 147 -7.44 -8.40 -8.50
CA PHE A 147 -7.32 -7.28 -7.55
C PHE A 147 -6.00 -7.29 -6.77
N LEU A 148 -5.39 -8.45 -6.51
CA LEU A 148 -4.10 -8.52 -5.81
C LEU A 148 -3.01 -7.92 -6.68
N ILE A 149 -2.97 -8.24 -7.97
CA ILE A 149 -2.04 -7.62 -8.92
C ILE A 149 -2.30 -6.12 -8.96
N SER A 150 -3.55 -5.68 -9.21
CA SER A 150 -3.88 -4.25 -9.31
C SER A 150 -3.52 -3.44 -8.06
N LEU A 151 -3.67 -4.03 -6.88
CA LEU A 151 -3.43 -3.32 -5.61
C LEU A 151 -2.02 -3.52 -5.06
N ALA A 152 -1.22 -4.45 -5.62
CA ALA A 152 0.11 -4.77 -5.13
C ALA A 152 1.02 -3.55 -4.92
N PRO A 153 1.11 -2.57 -5.84
CA PRO A 153 1.97 -1.41 -5.63
C PRO A 153 1.63 -0.54 -4.41
N TYR A 154 0.41 -0.66 -3.89
CA TYR A 154 -0.09 0.12 -2.75
C TYR A 154 0.14 -0.56 -1.39
N PHE A 155 0.51 -1.83 -1.39
CA PHE A 155 0.83 -2.55 -0.14
C PHE A 155 2.17 -3.27 -0.17
N PHE A 156 2.78 -3.53 -1.33
CA PHE A 156 4.05 -4.24 -1.42
C PHE A 156 5.21 -3.23 -1.45
N PRO A 157 5.99 -3.09 -0.35
CA PRO A 157 7.07 -2.11 -0.26
C PRO A 157 8.32 -2.61 -1.00
N LEU A 158 8.25 -2.66 -2.33
CA LEU A 158 9.26 -3.26 -3.22
C LEU A 158 10.69 -2.89 -2.82
N TYR A 159 10.98 -1.61 -2.61
CA TYR A 159 12.32 -1.14 -2.30
C TYR A 159 12.82 -1.61 -0.92
N SER A 160 11.95 -1.70 0.09
CA SER A 160 12.32 -2.27 1.39
C SER A 160 12.63 -3.76 1.26
N ILE A 161 11.85 -4.50 0.48
CA ILE A 161 12.07 -5.92 0.23
C ILE A 161 13.39 -6.14 -0.53
N CYS A 162 13.66 -5.34 -1.57
CA CYS A 162 14.93 -5.38 -2.28
C CYS A 162 16.12 -5.05 -1.36
N ALA A 163 15.99 -4.07 -0.47
CA ALA A 163 17.04 -3.74 0.50
C ALA A 163 17.34 -4.91 1.45
N ILE A 164 16.30 -5.54 1.99
CA ILE A 164 16.42 -6.71 2.89
C ILE A 164 17.00 -7.91 2.13
N ALA A 165 16.51 -8.20 0.92
CA ALA A 165 16.99 -9.30 0.10
C ALA A 165 18.45 -9.12 -0.32
N LEU A 166 18.85 -7.89 -0.67
CA LEU A 166 20.25 -7.57 -0.99
C LEU A 166 21.14 -7.76 0.24
N TYR A 167 20.74 -7.24 1.40
CA TYR A 167 21.49 -7.42 2.64
C TYR A 167 21.64 -8.90 3.01
N GLY A 168 20.55 -9.66 2.95
CA GLY A 168 20.55 -11.10 3.18
C GLY A 168 21.43 -11.85 2.18
N GLY A 169 21.34 -11.53 0.89
CA GLY A 169 22.18 -12.11 -0.15
C GLY A 169 23.67 -11.82 0.07
N LEU A 170 24.03 -10.59 0.43
CA LEU A 170 25.41 -10.22 0.76
C LEU A 170 25.92 -10.94 2.02
N SER A 171 25.03 -11.21 2.99
CA SER A 171 25.41 -11.94 4.21
C SER A 171 25.84 -13.39 3.98
N LEU A 172 25.53 -13.96 2.80
CA LEU A 172 26.03 -15.29 2.39
C LEU A 172 27.52 -15.26 2.01
N PHE A 173 28.07 -14.08 1.70
CA PHE A 173 29.44 -13.92 1.20
C PHE A 173 30.31 -13.06 2.13
N TYR A 174 29.70 -12.16 2.91
CA TYR A 174 30.38 -11.18 3.74
C TYR A 174 29.78 -11.11 5.15
N ASP A 175 30.58 -10.73 6.15
CA ASP A 175 30.06 -10.42 7.48
C ASP A 175 29.29 -9.10 7.46
N MET A 176 27.97 -9.19 7.32
CA MET A 176 27.09 -8.03 7.23
C MET A 176 26.70 -7.45 8.61
N ARG A 177 27.01 -8.12 9.73
CA ARG A 177 26.60 -7.71 11.09
C ARG A 177 26.88 -6.23 11.40
N PRO A 178 28.04 -5.64 11.02
CA PRO A 178 28.32 -4.23 11.29
C PRO A 178 27.42 -3.24 10.55
N TYR A 179 26.74 -3.69 9.49
CA TYR A 179 25.92 -2.84 8.61
C TYR A 179 24.42 -2.90 8.95
N GLY A 180 24.00 -3.68 9.96
CA GLY A 180 22.59 -3.84 10.32
C GLY A 180 21.86 -2.51 10.58
N ARG A 181 22.49 -1.58 11.30
CA ARG A 181 21.95 -0.23 11.52
C ARG A 181 21.64 0.54 10.24
N TRP A 182 22.49 0.40 9.21
CA TRP A 182 22.28 1.04 7.92
C TRP A 182 21.16 0.38 7.11
N LEU A 183 20.96 -0.93 7.28
CA LEU A 183 19.79 -1.60 6.74
C LEU A 183 18.51 -1.01 7.34
N TYR A 184 18.43 -0.82 8.67
CA TYR A 184 17.26 -0.22 9.31
C TYR A 184 16.98 1.19 8.77
N ALA A 185 18.01 2.03 8.61
CA ALA A 185 17.85 3.35 8.00
C ALA A 185 17.38 3.29 6.54
N LEU A 186 17.93 2.38 5.73
CA LEU A 186 17.49 2.21 4.35
C LEU A 186 16.03 1.73 4.29
N VAL A 187 15.65 0.76 5.13
CA VAL A 187 14.27 0.25 5.23
C VAL A 187 13.32 1.34 5.68
N GLY A 188 13.69 2.17 6.68
CA GLY A 188 12.89 3.31 7.11
C GLY A 188 12.68 4.33 5.99
N MET A 189 13.72 4.64 5.23
CA MET A 189 13.65 5.53 4.07
C MET A 189 12.73 4.96 2.97
N THR A 190 12.94 3.71 2.56
CA THR A 190 12.18 3.08 1.47
C THR A 190 10.74 2.76 1.86
N TRP A 191 10.48 2.51 3.15
CA TRP A 191 9.13 2.31 3.65
C TRP A 191 8.36 3.63 3.74
N ALA A 192 8.99 4.70 4.23
CA ALA A 192 8.38 6.04 4.20
C ALA A 192 8.15 6.51 2.74
N PHE A 193 9.06 6.18 1.81
CA PHE A 193 8.85 6.33 0.37
C PHE A 193 7.57 5.63 -0.09
N HIS A 194 7.42 4.35 0.23
CA HIS A 194 6.25 3.56 -0.15
C HIS A 194 4.95 4.17 0.39
N LEU A 195 4.91 4.49 1.69
CA LEU A 195 3.71 5.07 2.32
C LEU A 195 3.35 6.46 1.77
N THR A 196 4.30 7.37 1.69
CA THR A 196 4.03 8.74 1.21
C THR A 196 3.52 8.73 -0.22
N PHE A 197 4.11 7.92 -1.11
CA PHE A 197 3.62 7.78 -2.48
C PHE A 197 2.26 7.08 -2.55
N THR A 198 2.02 6.04 -1.75
CA THR A 198 0.71 5.38 -1.65
C THR A 198 -0.38 6.39 -1.28
N CYS A 199 -0.18 7.14 -0.19
CA CYS A 199 -1.10 8.20 0.24
C CYS A 199 -1.26 9.32 -0.80
N TRP A 200 -0.17 9.69 -1.49
CA TRP A 200 -0.21 10.75 -2.50
C TRP A 200 -0.93 10.33 -3.79
N MET A 201 -0.96 9.03 -4.09
CA MET A 201 -1.50 8.49 -5.34
C MET A 201 -2.96 8.05 -5.23
N ILE A 202 -3.42 7.63 -4.05
CA ILE A 202 -4.82 7.27 -3.77
C ILE A 202 -5.82 8.34 -4.26
N PRO A 203 -5.66 9.65 -3.97
CA PRO A 203 -6.62 10.67 -4.36
C PRO A 203 -6.68 10.97 -5.86
N LYS A 204 -5.82 10.35 -6.68
CA LYS A 204 -5.65 10.69 -8.10
C LYS A 204 -6.45 9.84 -9.08
N ASN A 205 -7.50 9.17 -8.61
CA ASN A 205 -8.41 8.38 -9.44
C ASN A 205 -7.69 7.37 -10.34
N GLN A 206 -6.77 6.58 -9.77
CA GLN A 206 -6.06 5.54 -10.50
C GLN A 206 -7.02 4.40 -10.91
N SER A 207 -6.84 3.85 -12.11
CA SER A 207 -7.61 2.68 -12.59
C SER A 207 -7.44 1.48 -11.66
N ASP A 208 -6.23 1.30 -11.14
CA ASP A 208 -5.84 0.23 -10.21
C ASP A 208 -6.81 0.10 -9.02
N LEU A 209 -7.28 1.24 -8.50
CA LEU A 209 -8.24 1.34 -7.40
C LEU A 209 -9.68 1.19 -7.89
N SER A 210 -10.06 1.91 -8.95
CA SER A 210 -11.45 2.08 -9.36
C SER A 210 -12.02 0.90 -10.16
N ASP A 211 -11.17 0.12 -10.82
CA ASP A 211 -11.56 -1.10 -11.55
C ASP A 211 -12.07 -2.19 -10.60
N ASN A 212 -11.53 -2.24 -9.38
CA ASN A 212 -11.96 -3.16 -8.33
C ASN A 212 -13.07 -2.59 -7.43
N GLY A 213 -13.37 -1.29 -7.56
CA GLY A 213 -14.23 -0.54 -6.66
C GLY A 213 -13.41 0.11 -5.55
N THR A 214 -13.37 1.45 -5.51
CA THR A 214 -12.46 2.22 -4.65
C THR A 214 -12.59 1.86 -3.18
N PHE A 215 -13.81 1.68 -2.66
CA PHE A 215 -14.02 1.31 -1.25
C PHE A 215 -13.36 -0.01 -0.89
N PHE A 216 -13.59 -1.07 -1.68
CA PHE A 216 -12.94 -2.37 -1.49
C PHE A 216 -11.42 -2.25 -1.57
N SER A 217 -10.92 -1.54 -2.57
CA SER A 217 -9.48 -1.34 -2.76
C SER A 217 -8.84 -0.67 -1.54
N LEU A 218 -9.46 0.38 -0.99
CA LEU A 218 -8.95 1.07 0.20
C LEU A 218 -8.95 0.17 1.44
N VAL A 219 -9.99 -0.64 1.65
CA VAL A 219 -10.06 -1.58 2.77
C VAL A 219 -8.94 -2.64 2.67
N VAL A 220 -8.72 -3.20 1.48
CA VAL A 220 -7.64 -4.18 1.25
C VAL A 220 -6.26 -3.55 1.42
N ILE A 221 -6.03 -2.36 0.87
CA ILE A 221 -4.76 -1.63 1.02
C ILE A 221 -4.48 -1.34 2.50
N TYR A 222 -5.49 -0.87 3.24
CA TYR A 222 -5.38 -0.61 4.67
C TYR A 222 -5.01 -1.90 5.44
N LEU A 223 -5.78 -2.96 5.21
CA LEU A 223 -5.58 -4.25 5.87
C LEU A 223 -4.17 -4.80 5.60
N ALA A 224 -3.72 -4.80 4.34
CA ALA A 224 -2.40 -5.30 3.96
C ALA A 224 -1.27 -4.47 4.58
N ASN A 225 -1.36 -3.14 4.58
CA ASN A 225 -0.36 -2.28 5.22
C ASN A 225 -0.36 -2.43 6.74
N LEU A 226 -1.51 -2.63 7.36
CA LEU A 226 -1.61 -2.88 8.80
C LEU A 226 -0.98 -4.22 9.19
N LEU A 227 -1.17 -5.27 8.39
CA LEU A 227 -0.50 -6.55 8.59
C LEU A 227 1.03 -6.42 8.44
N LEU A 228 1.50 -5.65 7.46
CA LEU A 228 2.93 -5.37 7.29
C LEU A 228 3.50 -4.59 8.47
N LEU A 229 2.80 -3.58 8.96
CA LEU A 229 3.15 -2.85 10.18
C LEU A 229 3.20 -3.76 11.40
N GLY A 230 2.22 -4.66 11.56
CA GLY A 230 2.23 -5.67 12.61
C GLY A 230 3.45 -6.59 12.52
N GLY A 231 3.78 -7.06 11.31
CA GLY A 231 4.99 -7.86 11.08
C GLY A 231 6.27 -7.09 11.42
N MET A 232 6.39 -5.83 11.02
CA MET A 232 7.53 -4.98 11.37
C MET A 232 7.64 -4.76 12.88
N LEU A 233 6.51 -4.55 13.57
CA LEU A 233 6.49 -4.42 15.03
C LEU A 233 6.96 -5.69 15.73
N ILE A 234 6.51 -6.86 15.27
CA ILE A 234 6.94 -8.16 15.79
C ILE A 234 8.46 -8.35 15.59
N VAL A 235 8.98 -7.99 14.43
CA VAL A 235 10.43 -8.10 14.15
C VAL A 235 11.25 -7.09 14.96
N ALA A 236 10.71 -5.90 15.22
CA ALA A 236 11.39 -4.83 15.95
C ALA A 236 11.31 -4.97 17.48
N SER A 237 10.32 -5.71 18.01
CA SER A 237 10.17 -5.94 19.44
C SER A 237 10.77 -7.29 19.85
N PRO A 238 11.63 -7.33 20.88
CA PRO A 238 12.18 -8.59 21.37
C PRO A 238 11.15 -9.47 22.09
N ASN A 239 10.03 -8.92 22.58
CA ASN A 239 9.07 -9.66 23.40
C ASN A 239 7.70 -9.86 22.72
N ILE A 240 7.44 -9.24 21.57
CA ILE A 240 6.26 -9.54 20.76
C ILE A 240 6.62 -10.63 19.77
N THR A 241 6.00 -11.79 19.91
CA THR A 241 6.08 -12.88 18.92
C THR A 241 4.84 -12.92 18.04
N PHE A 242 4.92 -13.62 16.91
CA PHE A 242 3.75 -13.92 16.07
C PHE A 242 2.66 -14.66 16.85
N ALA A 243 3.04 -15.57 17.75
CA ALA A 243 2.09 -16.33 18.57
C ALA A 243 1.36 -15.43 19.58
N SER A 244 2.10 -14.57 20.30
CA SER A 244 1.49 -13.62 21.24
C SER A 244 0.59 -12.61 20.53
N PHE A 245 1.03 -12.08 19.39
CA PHE A 245 0.23 -11.14 18.60
C PHE A 245 -1.04 -11.81 18.07
N GLY A 246 -0.95 -13.06 17.58
CA GLY A 246 -2.10 -13.84 17.15
C GLY A 246 -3.09 -14.13 18.29
N SER A 247 -2.59 -14.43 19.49
CA SER A 247 -3.42 -14.56 20.69
C SER A 247 -4.17 -13.26 20.99
N ASP A 248 -3.49 -12.11 20.93
CA ASP A 248 -4.12 -10.81 21.16
C ASP A 248 -5.21 -10.50 20.11
N VAL A 249 -5.00 -10.88 18.84
CA VAL A 249 -6.04 -10.78 17.79
C VAL A 249 -7.25 -11.66 18.12
N LEU A 250 -7.03 -12.91 18.52
CA LEU A 250 -8.12 -13.84 18.85
C LEU A 250 -8.93 -13.37 20.07
N GLN A 251 -8.25 -12.84 21.09
CA GLN A 251 -8.91 -12.26 22.27
C GLN A 251 -9.76 -11.04 21.89
N ASN A 252 -9.22 -10.13 21.07
CA ASN A 252 -9.97 -8.97 20.59
C ASN A 252 -11.16 -9.38 19.70
N LEU A 253 -11.02 -10.43 18.90
CA LEU A 253 -12.12 -11.01 18.13
C LEU A 253 -13.21 -11.60 19.02
N ALA A 254 -12.84 -12.34 20.07
CA ALA A 254 -13.81 -12.86 21.04
C ALA A 254 -14.56 -11.73 21.76
N ASN A 255 -13.84 -10.70 22.21
CA ASN A 255 -14.43 -9.50 22.84
C ASN A 255 -15.40 -8.77 21.91
N PHE A 256 -15.03 -8.63 20.63
CA PHE A 256 -15.90 -8.06 19.60
C PHE A 256 -17.17 -8.90 19.41
N SER A 257 -17.03 -10.23 19.31
CA SER A 257 -18.17 -11.15 19.17
C SER A 257 -19.14 -11.02 20.35
N HIS A 258 -18.65 -11.02 21.59
CA HIS A 258 -19.47 -10.82 22.78
C HIS A 258 -20.20 -9.47 22.77
N THR A 259 -19.53 -8.41 22.31
CA THR A 259 -20.14 -7.08 22.19
C THR A 259 -21.27 -7.05 21.18
N VAL A 260 -21.07 -7.66 20.00
CA VAL A 260 -22.10 -7.75 18.95
C VAL A 260 -23.31 -8.55 19.43
N VAL A 261 -23.10 -9.73 20.03
CA VAL A 261 -24.18 -10.56 20.58
C VAL A 261 -24.94 -9.79 21.67
N GLY A 262 -24.23 -9.08 22.55
CA GLY A 262 -24.83 -8.24 23.58
C GLY A 262 -25.71 -7.13 23.01
N LEU A 263 -25.26 -6.44 21.94
CA LEU A 263 -26.02 -5.40 21.26
C LEU A 263 -27.27 -5.95 20.58
N VAL A 264 -27.17 -7.07 19.87
CA VAL A 264 -28.31 -7.73 19.23
C VAL A 264 -29.36 -8.14 20.26
N ASN A 265 -28.92 -8.73 21.38
CA ASN A 265 -29.82 -9.12 22.46
C ASN A 265 -30.54 -7.91 23.10
N ARG A 266 -29.84 -6.78 23.29
CA ARG A 266 -30.45 -5.55 23.80
C ARG A 266 -31.48 -4.97 22.83
N PHE A 267 -31.16 -4.94 21.53
CA PHE A 267 -32.06 -4.47 20.50
C PHE A 267 -33.32 -5.33 20.40
N SER A 268 -33.17 -6.65 20.41
CA SER A 268 -34.31 -7.58 20.37
C SER A 268 -35.24 -7.40 21.58
N ARG A 269 -34.70 -7.19 22.78
CA ARG A 269 -35.51 -6.92 23.99
C ARG A 269 -36.22 -5.57 23.92
N GLY A 270 -35.53 -4.53 23.45
CA GLY A 270 -36.12 -3.19 23.30
C GLY A 270 -37.16 -3.07 22.19
N ALA A 271 -37.14 -3.96 21.19
CA ALA A 271 -38.18 -4.04 20.16
C ALA A 271 -39.41 -4.87 20.57
N SER A 272 -39.31 -5.61 21.69
CA SER A 272 -40.37 -6.52 22.18
C SER A 272 -41.16 -5.96 23.38
N GLY A 273 -40.86 -4.74 23.82
CA GLY A 273 -41.55 -4.04 24.92
C GLY A 273 -42.00 -2.66 24.48
#